data_AF-A0A968JKS0-F1
#
_entry.id   AF-A0A968JKS0-F1
#
_cell.length_a   1.000
_cell.length_b   1.000
_cell.length_c   1.000
_cell.angle_alpha   90.00
_cell.angle_beta   90.00
_cell.angle_gamma   90.00
#
_symmetry.space_group_name_H-M   'P 1'
#
loop_
_entity.id
_entity.type
_entity.pdbx_description
1 polymer ?
#
loop_
_entity_poly.entity_id
_entity_poly.type
_entity_poly.pdbx_seq_one_letter_code
_entity_poly.pdbx_strand_id
1 'polypeptide(L)'
;MAKMIIAIDGFSSCGKSTFAKALAKELNFIYIDSGAMYRAVALYALQNDLVINGEIMQDELINRLNEIKIEFKLLYFQLNIFSCKQKSLPKN
;
A
#
# COMPACT_ATOMS: atom_id res chain seq x y z
N MET A 1 4.98 3.84 26.84
CA MET A 1 4.87 5.25 26.39
C MET A 1 3.98 5.30 25.15
N ALA A 2 3.13 6.32 25.01
CA ALA A 2 2.30 6.49 23.83
C ALA A 2 3.16 6.95 22.65
N LYS A 3 3.04 6.27 21.50
CA LYS A 3 3.71 6.64 20.27
C LYS A 3 2.90 7.75 19.59
N MET A 4 3.53 8.88 19.29
CA MET A 4 2.87 9.97 18.57
C MET A 4 2.63 9.57 17.11
N ILE A 5 1.40 9.76 16.62
CA ILE A 5 0.99 9.45 15.25
C ILE A 5 0.44 10.74 14.64
N ILE A 6 0.96 11.10 13.46
CA ILE A 6 0.54 12.29 12.72
C ILE A 6 -0.11 11.81 11.42
N ALA A 7 -1.40 12.08 11.25
CA ALA A 7 -2.13 11.84 10.01
C ALA A 7 -2.10 13.12 9.14
N ILE A 8 -1.90 12.96 7.83
CA ILE A 8 -1.85 14.07 6.86
C ILE A 8 -2.84 13.79 5.72
N ASP A 9 -4.00 14.43 5.78
CA ASP A 9 -5.08 14.27 4.81
C ASP A 9 -5.31 15.54 3.98
N GLY A 10 -5.95 15.38 2.82
CA GLY A 10 -6.31 16.48 1.92
C GLY A 10 -6.46 16.01 0.47
N PHE A 11 -6.90 16.90 -0.42
CA PHE A 11 -7.18 16.59 -1.82
C PHE A 11 -5.98 16.01 -2.59
N SER A 12 -6.26 15.26 -3.66
CA SER A 12 -5.22 14.71 -4.53
C SER A 12 -4.36 15.84 -5.13
N SER A 13 -3.08 15.53 -5.42
CA SER A 13 -2.13 16.47 -6.05
C SER A 13 -1.64 17.67 -5.22
N CYS A 14 -2.04 17.84 -3.95
CA CYS A 14 -1.56 18.96 -3.10
C CYS A 14 -0.14 18.77 -2.52
N GLY A 15 0.66 17.81 -3.00
CA GLY A 15 2.02 17.57 -2.49
C GLY A 15 2.10 16.92 -1.09
N LYS A 16 1.00 16.38 -0.56
CA LYS A 16 0.93 15.79 0.80
C LYS A 16 2.02 14.77 1.11
N SER A 17 2.27 13.84 0.20
CA SER A 17 3.30 12.81 0.38
C SER A 17 4.71 13.39 0.37
N THR A 18 4.95 14.44 -0.41
CA THR A 18 6.22 15.19 -0.39
C THR A 18 6.42 15.89 0.95
N PHE A 19 5.40 16.62 1.42
CA PHE A 19 5.43 17.30 2.71
C PHE A 19 5.59 16.31 3.88
N ALA A 20 4.80 15.23 3.89
CA ALA A 20 4.87 14.19 4.91
C ALA A 20 6.24 13.52 4.99
N LYS A 21 6.88 13.25 3.85
CA LYS A 21 8.24 12.70 3.81
C LYS A 21 9.27 13.68 4.37
N ALA A 22 9.16 14.97 4.04
CA ALA A 22 10.04 16.00 4.57
C ALA A 22 9.87 16.16 6.09
N LEU A 23 8.63 16.24 6.56
CA LEU A 23 8.30 16.35 7.98
C LEU A 23 8.79 15.13 8.78
N ALA A 24 8.57 13.92 8.25
CA ALA A 24 9.02 12.69 8.89
C ALA A 24 10.55 12.63 9.02
N LYS A 25 11.29 13.11 8.00
CA LYS A 25 12.74 13.20 8.04
C LYS A 25 13.21 14.19 9.12
N GLU A 26 12.59 15.35 9.22
CA GLU A 26 12.96 16.40 10.18
C GLU A 26 12.68 15.98 11.62
N LEU A 27 11.54 15.32 11.86
CA LEU A 27 11.13 14.88 13.20
C LEU A 27 11.67 13.50 13.59
N ASN A 28 12.39 12.82 12.68
CA ASN A 28 12.85 11.44 12.84
C ASN A 28 11.68 10.44 13.03
N PHE A 29 10.57 10.67 12.34
CA PHE A 29 9.39 9.80 12.32
C PHE A 29 9.48 8.79 11.18
N ILE A 30 8.80 7.66 11.35
CA ILE A 30 8.57 6.71 10.25
C ILE A 30 7.47 7.27 9.36
N TYR A 31 7.76 7.45 8.08
CA TYR A 31 6.75 7.77 7.06
C TYR A 31 6.09 6.50 6.51
N ILE A 32 4.76 6.50 6.38
CA ILE A 32 3.96 5.42 5.78
C ILE A 32 3.11 5.98 4.63
N ASP A 33 3.18 5.38 3.44
CA ASP A 33 2.33 5.72 2.28
C ASP A 33 1.13 4.77 2.21
N SER A 34 0.00 5.17 2.79
CA SER A 34 -1.24 4.40 2.71
C SER A 34 -1.74 4.22 1.27
N GLY A 35 -1.48 5.19 0.39
CA GLY A 35 -1.84 5.12 -1.03
C GLY A 35 -1.12 3.98 -1.75
N ALA A 36 0.14 3.71 -1.40
CA ALA A 36 0.86 2.56 -1.94
C ALA A 36 0.28 1.22 -1.44
N MET A 37 -0.29 1.16 -0.23
CA MET A 37 -0.97 -0.04 0.29
C MET A 37 -2.21 -0.35 -0.53
N TYR A 38 -3.09 0.64 -0.73
CA TYR A 38 -4.29 0.49 -1.55
C TYR A 38 -3.96 0.09 -2.99
N ARG A 39 -2.92 0.70 -3.59
CA ARG A 39 -2.47 0.32 -4.94
C ARG A 39 -1.93 -1.11 -5.01
N ALA A 40 -1.30 -1.62 -3.97
CA ALA A 40 -0.84 -3.02 -3.93
C ALA A 40 -2.03 -4.00 -3.94
N VAL A 41 -3.10 -3.69 -3.20
CA VAL A 41 -4.34 -4.49 -3.22
C VAL A 41 -5.01 -4.42 -4.59
N ALA A 42 -5.12 -3.23 -5.19
CA ALA A 42 -5.67 -3.08 -6.54
C ALA A 42 -4.86 -3.86 -7.59
N LEU A 43 -3.53 -3.82 -7.51
CA LEU A 43 -2.65 -4.60 -8.38
C LEU A 43 -2.87 -6.10 -8.21
N TYR A 44 -3.02 -6.58 -6.97
CA TYR A 44 -3.33 -7.99 -6.70
C TYR A 44 -4.65 -8.40 -7.34
N ALA A 45 -5.70 -7.59 -7.22
CA ALA A 45 -7.00 -7.85 -7.83
C ALA A 45 -6.89 -7.96 -9.37
N LEU A 46 -6.15 -7.04 -10.00
CA LEU A 46 -5.89 -7.05 -11.44
C LEU A 46 -5.07 -8.28 -11.89
N GLN A 47 -4.09 -8.71 -11.10
CA GLN A 47 -3.23 -9.86 -11.42
C GLN A 47 -3.92 -11.22 -11.26
N ASN A 48 -5.02 -11.26 -10.50
CA ASN A 48 -5.77 -12.46 -10.17
C ASN A 48 -7.14 -12.50 -10.87
N ASP A 49 -7.33 -11.69 -11.92
CA ASP A 49 -8.56 -11.65 -12.72
C ASP A 49 -9.83 -11.35 -11.87
N LEU A 50 -9.67 -10.63 -10.75
CA LEU A 50 -10.75 -10.26 -9.82
C LEU A 50 -11.48 -8.96 -10.23
N VAL A 51 -11.17 -8.43 -11.41
CA VAL A 51 -11.84 -7.27 -12.00
C VAL A 51 -12.38 -7.68 -13.36
N ILE A 52 -13.71 -7.77 -13.47
CA ILE A 52 -14.41 -8.21 -14.68
C ILE A 52 -15.27 -7.05 -15.16
N ASN A 53 -15.12 -6.65 -16.43
CA ASN A 53 -15.87 -5.55 -17.03
C ASN A 53 -15.79 -4.22 -16.25
N GLY A 54 -14.67 -3.98 -15.55
CA GLY A 54 -14.48 -2.79 -14.72
C GLY A 54 -15.12 -2.87 -13.33
N GLU A 55 -15.80 -3.97 -13.00
CA GLU A 55 -16.35 -4.23 -11.67
C GLU A 55 -15.44 -5.16 -10.88
N ILE A 56 -15.31 -4.88 -9.59
CA ILE A 56 -14.47 -5.65 -8.67
C ILE A 56 -15.28 -6.79 -8.05
N MET A 57 -14.73 -8.00 -8.07
CA MET A 57 -15.27 -9.15 -7.33
C MET A 57 -14.94 -8.99 -5.85
N GLN A 58 -15.71 -8.15 -5.16
CA GLN A 58 -15.40 -7.69 -3.81
C GLN A 58 -15.31 -8.84 -2.78
N ASP A 59 -16.28 -9.75 -2.77
CA ASP A 59 -16.31 -10.85 -1.80
C ASP A 59 -15.11 -11.79 -2.00
N GLU A 60 -14.77 -12.10 -3.25
CA GLU A 60 -13.62 -12.93 -3.58
C GLU A 60 -12.30 -12.27 -3.21
N LEU A 61 -12.16 -10.95 -3.48
CA LEU A 61 -10.99 -10.21 -3.06
C LEU A 61 -10.82 -10.21 -1.53
N ILE A 62 -11.93 -10.04 -0.79
CA ILE A 62 -11.91 -10.08 0.68
C ILE A 62 -11.44 -11.44 1.18
N ASN A 63 -11.97 -12.54 0.61
CA ASN A 63 -11.58 -13.89 0.98
C ASN A 63 -10.10 -14.19 0.73
N ARG A 64 -9.49 -13.51 -0.26
CA ARG A 64 -8.10 -13.70 -0.67
C ARG A 64 -7.14 -12.65 -0.10
N LEU A 65 -7.60 -11.75 0.78
CA LEU A 65 -6.74 -10.71 1.40
C LEU A 65 -5.53 -11.30 2.12
N ASN A 66 -5.68 -12.49 2.72
CA ASN A 66 -4.60 -13.21 3.40
C ASN A 66 -3.47 -13.68 2.45
N GLU A 67 -3.75 -13.79 1.15
CA GLU A 67 -2.74 -14.11 0.15
C GLU A 67 -1.86 -12.90 -0.18
N ILE A 68 -2.38 -11.68 -0.01
CA ILE A 68 -1.70 -10.44 -0.37
C ILE A 68 -0.52 -10.21 0.58
N LYS A 69 0.70 -10.37 0.05
CA LYS A 69 1.93 -10.15 0.81
C LYS A 69 2.50 -8.77 0.52
N ILE A 70 2.32 -7.87 1.49
CA ILE A 70 2.90 -6.54 1.49
C ILE A 70 4.05 -6.51 2.51
N GLU A 71 5.27 -6.29 2.03
CA GLU A 71 6.43 -6.10 2.88
C GLU A 71 6.71 -4.61 3.07
N PHE A 72 6.98 -4.23 4.32
CA PHE A 72 7.37 -2.90 4.70
C PHE A 72 8.85 -2.89 5.04
N LYS A 73 9.68 -2.19 4.26
CA LYS A 73 11.13 -2.09 4.52
C LYS A 73 11.50 -0.66 4.88
N LEU A 74 12.14 -0.49 6.02
CA LEU A 74 12.65 0.79 6.46
C LEU A 74 13.96 1.09 5.74
N LEU A 75 13.95 2.08 4.86
CA LEU A 75 15.12 2.60 4.16
C LEU A 75 15.13 4.11 4.37
N TYR A 76 16.19 4.65 4.97
CA TYR A 76 16.33 6.09 5.22
C TYR A 76 15.10 6.74 5.89
N PHE A 77 14.59 6.14 6.98
CA PHE A 77 13.39 6.57 7.73
C PHE A 77 12.05 6.48 6.96
N GLN A 78 12.06 5.90 5.75
CA GLN A 78 10.87 5.68 4.94
C GLN A 78 10.50 4.20 4.94
N LEU A 79 9.23 3.91 5.24
CA LEU A 79 8.68 2.57 5.14
C LEU A 79 8.19 2.34 3.71
N ASN A 80 8.94 1.56 2.95
CA ASN A 80 8.63 1.27 1.54
C ASN A 80 7.80 0.00 1.43
N ILE A 81 6.75 0.06 0.63
CA ILE A 81 5.84 -1.06 0.36
C ILE A 81 6.33 -1.83 -0.86
N PHE A 82 6.57 -3.12 -0.67
CA PHE A 82 6.89 -4.05 -1.74
C PHE A 82 5.76 -5.08 -1.85
N SER A 83 5.20 -5.21 -3.04
CA SER A 83 4.37 -6.37 -3.36
C SER A 83 5.29 -7.55 -3.66
N CYS A 84 5.20 -8.62 -2.89
CA CYS A 84 5.91 -9.85 -3.20
C CYS A 84 5.27 -10.45 -4.46
N LYS A 85 6.04 -10.65 -5.53
CA LYS A 85 5.56 -11.41 -6.70
C LYS A 85 5.13 -12.79 -6.20
N GLN A 86 3.82 -13.02 -6.12
CA GLN A 86 3.33 -14.38 -5.98
C GLN A 86 3.82 -15.15 -7.21
N LYS A 87 4.48 -16.28 -6.98
CA LYS A 87 4.78 -17.23 -8.06
C LYS A 87 3.46 -17.47 -8.79
N SER A 88 3.40 -17.11 -10.07
CA SER A 88 2.30 -17.51 -10.93
C SER A 88 2.16 -19.03 -10.80
N LEU A 89 1.03 -19.49 -10.24
CA LEU A 89 0.64 -20.89 -10.37
C LEU A 89 0.63 -21.20 -11.87
N PRO A 90 1.23 -22.32 -12.32
CA PRO A 90 1.20 -22.70 -13.72
C PRO A 90 -0.27 -22.75 -14.16
N LYS A 91 -0.64 -21.92 -15.13
CA LYS A 91 -1.92 -22.03 -15.82
C LYS A 91 -1.84 -23.34 -16.63
N ASN A 92 -2.55 -24.38 -16.17
CA ASN A 92 -2.78 -25.60 -16.94
C ASN A 92 -3.73 -25.33 -18.10
#